data_AF-A0A3A0BY34-F1
#
_entry.id   AF-A0A3A0BY34-F1
#
_cell.length_a   1.000
_cell.length_b   1.000
_cell.length_c   1.000
_cell.angle_alpha   90.00
_cell.angle_beta   90.00
_cell.angle_gamma   90.00
#
_symmetry.space_group_name_H-M   'P 1'
#
loop_
_entity.id
_entity.type
_entity.pdbx_description
1 polymer ?
#
loop_
_entity_poly.entity_id
_entity_poly.type
_entity_poly.pdbx_seq_one_letter_code
_entity_poly.pdbx_strand_id
1 'polypeptide(L)' 'MRRRLSLPIRIGLGFGLLGLILTVVGIVRGTVPPHPASIAVALLIGGGVWFVVSWAVASAAVDVEHDLAASAEEPPAS' A
#
# COMPACT_ATOMS: atom_id res chain seq x y z
N MET A 1 -16.34 4.68 -15.45
CA MET A 1 -15.12 3.88 -15.15
C MET A 1 -13.94 4.72 -14.61
N ARG A 2 -14.16 5.74 -13.77
CA ARG A 2 -13.07 6.55 -13.17
C ARG A 2 -13.55 7.14 -11.85
N ARG A 3 -12.75 6.99 -10.77
CA ARG A 3 -12.62 7.84 -9.54
C ARG A 3 -12.50 7.14 -8.18
N ARG A 4 -12.59 5.80 -8.06
CA ARG A 4 -12.37 5.12 -6.76
C ARG A 4 -10.94 4.63 -6.50
N LEU A 5 -10.12 4.49 -7.55
CA LEU A 5 -8.69 4.13 -7.44
C LEU A 5 -7.83 5.18 -6.71
N SER A 6 -8.31 6.42 -6.59
CA SER A 6 -7.57 7.52 -5.97
C SER A 6 -7.30 7.33 -4.47
N LEU A 7 -8.18 6.62 -3.76
CA LEU A 7 -8.05 6.41 -2.31
C LEU A 7 -7.06 5.29 -1.97
N PRO A 8 -7.17 4.06 -2.53
CA PRO A 8 -6.22 3.00 -2.25
C PRO A 8 -4.80 3.35 -2.66
N ILE A 9 -4.63 4.03 -3.79
CA ILE A 9 -3.32 4.45 -4.29
C ILE A 9 -2.69 5.51 -3.37
N ARG A 10 -3.46 6.45 -2.84
CA ARG A 10 -2.94 7.46 -1.88
C ARG A 10 -2.45 6.80 -0.59
N ILE A 11 -3.19 5.82 -0.07
CA ILE A 11 -2.81 5.08 1.14
C ILE A 11 -1.55 4.25 0.88
N GLY A 12 -1.54 3.49 -0.22
CA GLY A 12 -0.38 2.71 -0.64
C GLY A 12 0.87 3.58 -0.80
N LEU A 13 0.73 4.74 -1.46
CA LEU A 13 1.84 5.67 -1.69
C LEU A 13 2.36 6.27 -0.39
N GLY A 14 1.49 6.64 0.56
CA GLY A 14 1.90 7.15 1.87
C GLY A 14 2.74 6.15 2.66
N PHE A 15 2.25 4.92 2.79
CA PHE A 15 2.98 3.86 3.51
C PHE A 15 4.23 3.38 2.77
N GLY A 16 4.19 3.32 1.44
CA GLY A 16 5.36 3.03 0.61
C GLY A 16 6.45 4.07 0.78
N LEU A 17 6.10 5.35 0.82
CA LEU A 17 7.05 6.45 1.07
C LEU A 17 7.63 6.37 2.48
N LEU A 18 6.81 6.07 3.48
CA LEU A 18 7.26 5.92 4.86
C LEU A 18 8.22 4.74 5.02
N GLY A 19 7.90 3.59 4.40
CA GLY A 19 8.76 2.42 4.34
C GLY A 19 10.08 2.70 3.61
N LEU A 20 10.04 3.47 2.52
CA LEU A 20 11.22 3.94 1.81
C LEU A 20 12.11 4.83 2.71
N ILE A 21 11.52 5.79 3.43
CA ILE A 21 12.26 6.66 4.37
C ILE A 21 12.92 5.82 5.48
N LEU A 22 12.19 4.87 6.10
CA LEU A 22 12.75 3.97 7.10
C LEU A 22 13.93 3.16 6.54
N THR A 23 13.80 2.70 5.30
CA THR A 23 14.87 1.96 4.62
C THR A 23 16.11 2.82 4.41
N VAL A 24 15.93 4.07 3.96
CA VAL A 24 17.02 5.03 3.81
C VAL A 24 17.72 5.26 5.14
N VAL A 25 16.96 5.40 6.24
CA VAL A 25 17.53 5.52 7.59
C VAL A 25 18.34 4.26 7.97
N GLY A 26 17.87 3.07 7.65
CA GLY A 26 18.61 1.82 7.87
C GLY A 26 19.91 1.72 7.07
N ILE A 27 19.91 2.21 5.83
CA ILE A 27 21.11 2.29 4.98
C ILE A 27 22.12 3.28 5.58
N VAL A 28 21.67 4.47 6.00
CA VAL A 28 22.53 5.50 6.62
C VAL A 28 23.13 5.01 7.94
N ARG A 29 22.42 4.19 8.72
CA ARG A 29 22.94 3.56 9.94
C ARG A 29 23.99 2.47 9.67
N GLY A 30 24.32 2.17 8.41
CA GLY A 30 25.33 1.17 8.05
C GLY A 30 24.85 -0.27 8.24
N THR A 31 23.54 -0.51 8.35
CA THR A 31 22.97 -1.85 8.53
C THR A 31 22.96 -2.67 7.23
N VAL A 32 23.13 -2.01 6.07
CA VAL A 32 23.11 -2.63 4.74
C VAL A 32 24.51 -2.57 4.13
N PRO A 33 25.01 -3.66 3.51
CA PRO A 33 26.27 -3.64 2.77
C PRO A 33 26.27 -2.52 1.72
N PRO A 34 27.39 -1.78 1.54
CA PRO A 34 27.47 -0.63 0.62
C PRO A 34 27.54 -1.05 -0.86
N HIS A 35 26.88 -2.16 -1.22
CA HIS A 35 26.78 -2.64 -2.58
C HIS A 35 25.50 -2.10 -3.24
N PRO A 36 25.56 -1.52 -4.46
CA PRO A 36 24.39 -0.93 -5.12
C PRO A 36 23.20 -1.89 -5.22
N ALA A 37 23.47 -3.17 -5.49
CA ALA A 37 22.43 -4.22 -5.54
C ALA A 37 21.75 -4.44 -4.18
N SER A 38 22.50 -4.44 -3.07
CA SER A 38 21.95 -4.62 -1.72
C SER A 38 21.07 -3.43 -1.32
N ILE A 39 21.46 -2.21 -1.70
CA ILE A 39 20.66 -1.01 -1.50
C ILE A 39 19.37 -1.08 -2.31
N ALA A 40 19.45 -1.47 -3.59
CA ALA A 40 18.27 -1.62 -4.44
C ALA A 40 17.28 -2.63 -3.86
N VAL A 41 17.76 -3.81 -3.42
CA VAL A 41 16.92 -4.82 -2.76
C VAL A 41 16.33 -4.30 -1.46
N ALA A 42 17.12 -3.60 -0.63
CA ALA A 42 16.62 -3.01 0.61
C ALA A 42 15.49 -2.01 0.33
N LEU A 43 15.64 -1.11 -0.64
CA LEU A 43 14.62 -0.15 -1.05
C LEU A 43 13.38 -0.84 -1.63
N LEU A 44 13.57 -1.92 -2.41
CA LEU A 44 12.47 -2.67 -2.98
C LEU A 44 11.66 -3.40 -1.90
N ILE A 45 12.35 -4.01 -0.93
CA ILE A 45 11.70 -4.70 0.18
C ILE A 45 11.05 -3.68 1.13
N GLY A 46 11.78 -2.67 1.57
CA GLY A 46 11.28 -1.74 2.58
C GLY A 46 10.34 -0.65 2.03
N GLY A 47 10.46 -0.24 0.77
CA GLY A 47 9.49 0.68 0.14
C GLY A 47 8.41 -0.08 -0.61
N GLY A 48 8.82 -1.00 -1.49
CA GLY A 48 7.92 -1.71 -2.40
C GLY A 48 6.96 -2.67 -1.70
N VAL A 49 7.42 -3.48 -0.74
CA VAL A 49 6.52 -4.41 -0.02
C VAL A 49 5.50 -3.63 0.81
N TRP A 50 5.93 -2.59 1.52
CA TRP A 50 5.02 -1.75 2.32
C TRP A 50 4.00 -0.99 1.47
N PHE A 51 4.38 -0.56 0.26
CA PHE A 51 3.46 -0.01 -0.73
C PHE A 51 2.38 -1.03 -1.13
N VAL A 52 2.80 -2.23 -1.56
CA VAL A 52 1.90 -3.28 -2.06
C VAL A 52 0.95 -3.76 -0.98
N VAL A 53 1.45 -4.02 0.23
CA VAL A 53 0.64 -4.45 1.38
C VAL A 53 -0.43 -3.41 1.70
N SER A 54 -0.04 -2.14 1.79
CA SER A 54 -0.97 -1.05 2.15
C SER A 54 -2.00 -0.78 1.06
N TRP A 55 -1.59 -0.87 -0.21
CA TRP A 55 -2.50 -0.78 -1.36
C TRP A 55 -3.51 -1.93 -1.38
N ALA A 56 -3.07 -3.16 -1.09
CA ALA A 56 -3.95 -4.33 -1.05
C ALA A 56 -4.99 -4.21 0.06
N VAL A 57 -4.57 -3.84 1.28
CA VAL A 57 -5.49 -3.62 2.41
C VAL A 57 -6.51 -2.53 2.11
N ALA A 58 -6.06 -1.39 1.57
CA ALA A 58 -6.96 -0.31 1.21
C ALA A 58 -7.93 -0.68 0.07
N SER A 59 -7.48 -1.50 -0.89
CA SER A 59 -8.33 -1.99 -1.96
C SER A 59 -9.40 -2.94 -1.41
N ALA A 60 -9.02 -3.86 -0.52
CA ALA A 60 -9.96 -4.78 0.13
C ALA A 60 -11.00 -4.03 0.99
N ALA A 61 -10.58 -3.01 1.73
CA ALA A 61 -11.51 -2.18 2.50
C ALA A 61 -12.56 -1.49 1.60
N VAL A 62 -12.13 -0.93 0.47
CA VAL A 62 -13.02 -0.28 -0.50
C VAL A 62 -13.95 -1.28 -1.19
N ASP A 63 -13.48 -2.51 -1.44
CA ASP A 63 -14.29 -3.58 -2.01
C ASP A 63 -15.43 -3.97 -1.06
N VAL A 64 -15.11 -4.16 0.23
CA VAL A 64 -16.10 -4.44 1.28
C VAL A 64 -17.12 -3.31 1.44
N GLU A 65 -16.69 -2.05 1.43
CA GLU A 65 -17.61 -0.90 1.48
C GLU A 65 -18.59 -0.89 0.31
N HIS A 66 -18.14 -1.32 -0.88
CA HIS A 66 -18.98 -1.39 -2.07
C HIS A 66 -20.01 -2.52 -1.97
N ASP A 67 -19.59 -3.71 -1.53
CA ASP A 67 -20.46 -4.87 -1.37
C ASP A 67 -21.56 -4.62 -0.33
N LEU A 68 -21.22 -3.94 0.77
CA LEU A 68 -22.18 -3.55 1.81
C LEU A 68 -23.21 -2.54 1.27
N ALA A 69 -22.77 -1.56 0.48
CA ALA A 69 -23.69 -0.58 -0.12
C ALA A 69 -24.64 -1.23 -1.14
N ALA A 70 -24.15 -2.17 -1.95
CA ALA A 70 -24.99 -2.91 -2.90
C ALA A 70 -26.03 -3.79 -2.18
N SER A 71 -25.65 -4.42 -1.08
CA SER A 71 -26.54 -5.27 -0.28
C SER A 71 -27.62 -4.47 0.48
N ALA A 72 -27.36 -3.19 0.79
CA ALA A 72 -28.32 -2.32 1.48
C ALA A 72 -29.45 -1.82 0.56
N GLU A 73 -29.25 -1.84 -0.77
CA GLU A 73 -30.19 -1.33 -1.75
C GLU A 73 -31.13 -2.41 -2.30
N GLU A 74 -30.89 -3.70 -1.99
CA GLU A 74 -31.81 -4.81 -2.24
C GLU A 74 -33.00 -4.71 -1.26
N PRO A 75 -34.19 -4.25 -1.70
CA PRO A 75 -35.34 -4.15 -0.81
C PRO A 75 -35.78 -5.55 -0.38
N PRO A 76 -36.23 -5.76 0.87
CA PRO A 76 -36.77 -7.06 1.27
C PRO A 76 -37.91 -7.42 0.32
N ALA A 77 -37.72 -8.50 -0.45
CA ALA A 77 -38.74 -9.06 -1.32
C ALA A 77 -39.97 -9.41 -0.45
N SER A 78 -40.98 -8.54 -0.57
CA SER A 78 -42.32 -8.70 -0.01
C SER A 78 -43.14 -9.68 -0.83
#